data_AF-A0A7V7T1D2-F1
#
_entry.id   AF-A0A7V7T1D2-F1
#
_cell.length_a   1.000
_cell.length_b   1.000
_cell.length_c   1.000
_cell.angle_alpha   90.00
_cell.angle_beta   90.00
_cell.angle_gamma   90.00
#
_symmetry.space_group_name_H-M   'P 1'
#
loop_
_entity.id
_entity.type
_entity.pdbx_description
1 polymer ?
#
loop_
_entity_poly.entity_id
_entity_poly.type
_entity_poly.pdbx_seq_one_letter_code
_entity_poly.pdbx_strand_id
1 'polypeptide(L)'
;LISGVFIQSHKLTASDGTNGDHFGASISQFGDRAVIGAPFDDDVAYSSGSAYVFDFDSMNWSQTQKLKALDAAQQDSFGLQTSLTADRILIGAYFDDDNGIASGSAYVFELNSGVWSQVQKLTADDASANNFFGSAVSVDNNRAMIGAFMADGESVGSGAVYVFDLIAGTWVQSQKIFASDGEIGDRFGNAISLLGHQVLIGSLYDDVYGIDTGSAYLFELSDNFWFEKEKIIPADGMSRTIYGSDVSLSAEQAMIGAPFDNERGANSGSVYMFDVRGFILALVPSYSVASLCLLIFFLLGAVFLIRPLKHRSQQKHRLRRYPKRPVLRGQ
;
A
#
# COMPACT_ATOMS: atom_id res chain seq x y z
N LEU A 1 -13.42 -13.93 0.29
CA LEU A 1 -12.47 -15.03 0.02
C LEU A 1 -12.85 -15.71 -1.29
N ILE A 2 -12.01 -15.54 -2.32
CA ILE A 2 -12.17 -16.28 -3.56
C ILE A 2 -11.77 -17.73 -3.26
N SER A 3 -12.74 -18.63 -3.09
CA SER A 3 -12.48 -20.06 -2.94
C SER A 3 -12.26 -20.65 -4.33
N GLY A 4 -11.01 -20.84 -4.74
CA GLY A 4 -10.68 -21.38 -6.05
C GLY A 4 -9.19 -21.60 -6.22
N VAL A 5 -8.83 -22.28 -7.31
CA VAL A 5 -7.45 -22.40 -7.76
C VAL A 5 -7.26 -21.41 -8.90
N PHE A 6 -6.17 -20.66 -8.87
CA PHE A 6 -5.79 -19.82 -10.01
C PHE A 6 -5.40 -20.70 -11.19
N ILE A 7 -6.15 -20.58 -12.28
CA ILE A 7 -5.83 -21.19 -13.57
C ILE A 7 -5.64 -20.07 -14.58
N GLN A 8 -4.63 -20.21 -15.44
CA GLN A 8 -4.46 -19.28 -16.54
C GLN A 8 -5.62 -19.45 -17.52
N SER A 9 -6.46 -18.41 -17.67
CA SER A 9 -7.56 -18.40 -18.63
C SER A 9 -7.19 -17.69 -19.93
N HIS A 10 -6.41 -16.62 -19.85
CA HIS A 10 -6.03 -15.78 -20.99
C HIS A 10 -4.56 -15.37 -20.94
N LYS A 11 -4.03 -14.97 -22.09
CA LYS A 11 -2.75 -14.26 -22.23
C LYS A 11 -3.01 -13.06 -23.16
N LEU A 12 -2.76 -11.86 -22.67
CA LEU A 12 -2.95 -10.62 -23.44
C LEU A 12 -1.63 -10.23 -24.10
N THR A 13 -1.71 -9.70 -25.32
CA THR A 13 -0.57 -9.17 -26.08
C THR A 13 -1.02 -7.91 -26.81
N ALA A 14 -0.16 -6.89 -26.90
CA ALA A 14 -0.40 -5.76 -27.80
C ALA A 14 -0.58 -6.24 -29.24
N SER A 15 -1.52 -5.63 -29.97
CA SER A 15 -1.82 -5.95 -31.37
C SER A 15 -0.65 -5.76 -32.33
N ASP A 16 0.28 -4.90 -31.93
CA ASP A 16 1.41 -4.35 -32.67
C ASP A 16 2.72 -4.51 -31.87
N GLY A 17 2.71 -5.28 -30.78
CA GLY A 17 3.88 -5.41 -29.91
C GLY A 17 5.11 -5.93 -30.65
N THR A 18 6.22 -5.20 -30.52
CA THR A 18 7.51 -5.50 -31.13
C THR A 18 8.61 -5.72 -30.10
N ASN A 19 9.83 -5.93 -30.58
CA ASN A 19 10.98 -6.24 -29.72
C ASN A 19 11.44 -4.99 -28.96
N GLY A 20 11.29 -5.01 -27.65
CA GLY A 20 11.79 -3.94 -26.77
C GLY A 20 10.71 -3.03 -26.20
N ASP A 21 9.46 -3.12 -26.65
CA ASP A 21 8.37 -2.23 -26.20
C ASP A 21 8.02 -2.39 -24.71
N HIS A 22 8.39 -3.54 -24.13
CA HIS A 22 8.15 -3.89 -22.73
C HIS A 22 6.67 -3.83 -22.35
N PHE A 23 5.78 -4.27 -23.25
CA PHE A 23 4.37 -4.46 -22.93
C PHE A 23 4.20 -5.33 -21.67
N GLY A 24 3.44 -4.84 -20.71
CA GLY A 24 3.28 -5.47 -19.40
C GLY A 24 4.20 -4.90 -18.31
N ALA A 25 4.97 -3.85 -18.59
CA ALA A 25 5.81 -3.18 -17.59
C ALA A 25 4.98 -2.57 -16.44
N SER A 26 3.76 -2.13 -16.73
CA SER A 26 2.76 -1.75 -15.72
C SER A 26 1.40 -2.32 -16.08
N ILE A 27 0.59 -2.53 -15.05
CA ILE A 27 -0.78 -3.02 -15.18
C ILE A 27 -1.68 -2.32 -14.17
N SER A 28 -2.87 -1.94 -14.63
CA SER A 28 -3.95 -1.46 -13.79
C SER A 28 -5.27 -2.08 -14.24
N GLN A 29 -6.13 -2.44 -13.29
CA GLN A 29 -7.42 -3.06 -13.58
C GLN A 29 -8.53 -2.43 -12.74
N PHE A 30 -9.66 -2.14 -13.38
CA PHE A 30 -10.89 -1.74 -12.72
C PHE A 30 -12.06 -2.49 -13.36
N GLY A 31 -12.70 -3.38 -12.60
CA GLY A 31 -13.74 -4.26 -13.13
C GLY A 31 -13.22 -5.11 -14.31
N ASP A 32 -13.95 -5.04 -15.42
CA ASP A 32 -13.70 -5.77 -16.66
C ASP A 32 -12.79 -5.01 -17.64
N ARG A 33 -12.06 -4.00 -17.16
CA ARG A 33 -11.11 -3.21 -17.96
C ARG A 33 -9.71 -3.27 -17.37
N ALA A 34 -8.72 -3.41 -18.23
CA ALA A 34 -7.31 -3.34 -17.89
C ALA A 34 -6.58 -2.31 -18.76
N VAL A 35 -5.58 -1.63 -18.18
CA VAL A 35 -4.62 -0.79 -18.89
C VAL A 35 -3.24 -1.37 -18.68
N ILE A 36 -2.50 -1.54 -19.78
CA ILE A 36 -1.19 -2.18 -19.78
C ILE A 36 -0.17 -1.25 -20.44
N GLY A 37 0.90 -0.95 -19.74
CA GLY A 37 1.98 -0.10 -20.20
C GLY A 37 2.96 -0.80 -21.14
N ALA A 38 3.47 -0.04 -22.11
CA ALA A 38 4.59 -0.41 -22.99
C ALA A 38 5.52 0.83 -23.11
N PRO A 39 6.34 1.09 -22.08
CA PRO A 39 7.10 2.34 -21.93
C PRO A 39 8.10 2.60 -23.05
N PHE A 40 8.54 1.56 -23.77
CA PHE A 40 9.60 1.69 -24.76
C PHE A 40 9.11 1.48 -26.19
N ASP A 41 7.78 1.39 -26.36
CA ASP A 41 7.12 1.45 -27.67
C ASP A 41 7.55 2.70 -28.44
N ASP A 42 7.96 2.51 -29.68
CA ASP A 42 8.62 3.52 -30.52
C ASP A 42 7.80 3.97 -31.73
N ASP A 43 6.48 3.75 -31.69
CA ASP A 43 5.55 4.09 -32.79
C ASP A 43 5.52 5.58 -33.15
N VAL A 44 5.72 6.47 -32.16
CA VAL A 44 5.71 7.93 -32.36
C VAL A 44 7.13 8.47 -32.41
N ALA A 45 7.93 8.17 -31.39
CA ALA A 45 9.36 8.47 -31.35
C ALA A 45 10.09 7.38 -30.57
N TYR A 46 11.42 7.33 -30.68
CA TYR A 46 12.25 6.34 -29.99
C TYR A 46 11.94 6.29 -28.50
N SER A 47 11.39 5.16 -28.02
CA SER A 47 10.98 4.95 -26.63
C SER A 47 10.06 6.05 -26.08
N SER A 48 9.18 6.60 -26.92
CA SER A 48 8.14 7.54 -26.50
C SER A 48 7.11 6.89 -25.57
N GLY A 49 6.88 5.59 -25.76
CA GLY A 49 5.98 4.78 -24.94
C GLY A 49 4.52 4.84 -25.37
N SER A 50 3.78 3.81 -24.96
CA SER A 50 2.35 3.62 -25.22
C SER A 50 1.67 2.93 -24.02
N ALA A 51 0.34 3.03 -23.94
CA ALA A 51 -0.46 2.20 -23.05
C ALA A 51 -1.65 1.60 -23.80
N TYR A 52 -2.08 0.41 -23.41
CA TYR A 52 -3.10 -0.36 -24.14
C TYR A 52 -4.28 -0.65 -23.25
N VAL A 53 -5.48 -0.33 -23.73
CA VAL A 53 -6.74 -0.61 -23.03
C VAL A 53 -7.30 -1.92 -23.54
N PHE A 54 -7.61 -2.81 -22.61
CA PHE A 54 -8.31 -4.07 -22.86
C PHE A 54 -9.63 -4.08 -22.11
N ASP A 55 -10.67 -4.58 -22.77
CA ASP A 55 -12.00 -4.80 -22.18
C ASP A 55 -12.39 -6.27 -22.26
N PHE A 56 -13.03 -6.77 -21.20
CA PHE A 56 -13.55 -8.12 -21.09
C PHE A 56 -15.06 -8.14 -21.35
N ASP A 57 -15.49 -8.90 -22.35
CA ASP A 57 -16.91 -9.00 -22.75
C ASP A 57 -17.68 -10.13 -22.04
N SER A 58 -17.23 -10.53 -20.84
CA SER A 58 -17.65 -11.74 -20.11
C SER A 58 -17.12 -13.07 -20.66
N MET A 59 -16.51 -13.10 -21.85
CA MET A 59 -15.92 -14.32 -22.42
C MET A 59 -14.46 -14.15 -22.82
N ASN A 60 -14.13 -13.03 -23.47
CA ASN A 60 -12.80 -12.76 -24.02
C ASN A 60 -12.35 -11.35 -23.66
N TRP A 61 -11.03 -11.20 -23.53
CA TRP A 61 -10.37 -9.90 -23.49
C TRP A 61 -10.03 -9.45 -24.90
N SER A 62 -10.31 -8.19 -25.22
CA SER A 62 -9.96 -7.57 -26.50
C SER A 62 -9.32 -6.20 -26.28
N GLN A 63 -8.30 -5.87 -27.09
CA GLN A 63 -7.70 -4.54 -27.07
C GLN A 63 -8.67 -3.56 -27.73
N THR A 64 -9.15 -2.57 -26.98
CA THR A 64 -10.12 -1.58 -27.46
C THR A 64 -9.47 -0.25 -27.82
N GLN A 65 -8.27 0.04 -27.31
CA GLN A 65 -7.53 1.26 -27.65
C GLN A 65 -6.03 1.14 -27.38
N LYS A 66 -5.24 1.88 -28.16
CA LYS A 66 -3.84 2.23 -27.87
C LYS A 66 -3.80 3.72 -27.55
N LEU A 67 -3.29 4.06 -26.38
CA LEU A 67 -3.13 5.41 -25.85
C LEU A 67 -1.69 5.85 -26.01
N LYS A 68 -1.51 7.09 -26.42
CA LYS A 68 -0.21 7.74 -26.63
C LYS A 68 -0.34 9.18 -26.15
N ALA A 69 0.74 9.75 -25.62
CA ALA A 69 0.76 11.18 -25.30
C ALA A 69 0.59 12.00 -26.60
N LEU A 70 -0.20 13.07 -26.55
CA LEU A 70 -0.43 13.95 -27.71
C LEU A 70 0.84 14.68 -28.17
N ASP A 71 1.75 14.89 -27.23
CA ASP A 71 3.05 15.53 -27.33
C ASP A 71 4.21 14.55 -27.16
N ALA A 72 3.95 13.24 -27.33
CA ALA A 72 4.94 12.18 -27.21
C ALA A 72 6.25 12.53 -27.94
N ALA A 73 7.34 12.53 -27.18
CA ALA A 73 8.69 12.82 -27.63
C ALA A 73 9.63 11.64 -27.34
N GLN A 74 10.89 11.80 -27.75
CA GLN A 74 11.89 10.76 -27.59
C GLN A 74 12.18 10.50 -26.11
N GLN A 75 12.14 9.22 -25.71
CA GLN A 75 12.49 8.72 -24.38
C GLN A 75 11.59 9.13 -23.21
N ASP A 76 10.46 9.82 -23.44
CA ASP A 76 9.50 10.18 -22.37
C ASP A 76 9.04 8.98 -21.54
N SER A 77 9.05 7.79 -22.15
CA SER A 77 8.71 6.51 -21.53
C SER A 77 7.28 6.46 -20.99
N PHE A 78 6.32 7.01 -21.74
CA PHE A 78 4.90 6.98 -21.42
C PHE A 78 4.39 5.54 -21.24
N GLY A 79 3.62 5.30 -20.17
CA GLY A 79 3.08 3.97 -19.87
C GLY A 79 3.93 3.18 -18.88
N LEU A 80 5.02 3.74 -18.38
CA LEU A 80 5.83 3.05 -17.38
C LEU A 80 5.08 2.82 -16.06
N GLN A 81 4.17 3.73 -15.69
CA GLN A 81 3.20 3.50 -14.64
C GLN A 81 1.80 3.88 -15.09
N THR A 82 0.81 3.12 -14.64
CA THR A 82 -0.59 3.28 -15.01
C THR A 82 -1.46 3.17 -13.76
N SER A 83 -2.54 3.95 -13.72
CA SER A 83 -3.62 3.84 -12.72
C SER A 83 -4.97 4.00 -13.41
N LEU A 84 -5.97 3.22 -13.00
CA LEU A 84 -7.27 3.12 -13.67
C LEU A 84 -8.42 3.14 -12.66
N THR A 85 -9.44 3.93 -12.96
CA THR A 85 -10.78 3.87 -12.34
C THR A 85 -11.83 3.57 -13.42
N ALA A 86 -13.12 3.68 -13.08
CA ALA A 86 -14.20 3.47 -14.04
C ALA A 86 -14.09 4.34 -15.31
N ASP A 87 -13.67 5.60 -15.15
CA ASP A 87 -13.75 6.64 -16.17
C ASP A 87 -12.50 7.56 -16.23
N ARG A 88 -11.44 7.24 -15.48
CA ARG A 88 -10.14 7.91 -15.53
C ARG A 88 -8.99 6.94 -15.67
N ILE A 89 -8.02 7.33 -16.48
CA ILE A 89 -6.70 6.71 -16.57
C ILE A 89 -5.66 7.78 -16.28
N LEU A 90 -4.68 7.45 -15.44
CA LEU A 90 -3.50 8.27 -15.18
C LEU A 90 -2.26 7.49 -15.60
N ILE A 91 -1.40 8.10 -16.41
CA ILE A 91 -0.21 7.45 -16.98
C ILE A 91 1.01 8.31 -16.73
N GLY A 92 2.06 7.72 -16.17
CA GLY A 92 3.35 8.37 -15.96
C GLY A 92 4.25 8.30 -17.18
N ALA A 93 5.05 9.34 -17.37
CA ALA A 93 6.14 9.46 -18.33
C ALA A 93 7.30 10.21 -17.65
N TYR A 94 8.01 9.54 -16.75
CA TYR A 94 8.90 10.25 -15.83
C TYR A 94 10.20 10.77 -16.46
N PHE A 95 10.50 10.37 -17.71
CA PHE A 95 11.65 10.84 -18.45
C PHE A 95 11.33 12.00 -19.39
N ASP A 96 10.06 12.39 -19.49
CA ASP A 96 9.60 13.60 -20.19
C ASP A 96 10.43 14.82 -19.76
N ASP A 97 10.90 15.59 -20.72
CA ASP A 97 11.91 16.62 -20.51
C ASP A 97 11.45 18.06 -20.81
N ASP A 98 10.15 18.26 -21.01
CA ASP A 98 9.55 19.55 -21.37
C ASP A 98 9.84 20.68 -20.38
N ASN A 99 9.96 20.35 -19.08
CA ASN A 99 10.27 21.31 -18.02
C ASN A 99 11.66 21.11 -17.40
N GLY A 100 12.56 20.48 -18.16
CA GLY A 100 13.92 20.13 -17.75
C GLY A 100 14.17 18.63 -17.91
N ILE A 101 15.45 18.25 -18.09
CA ILE A 101 15.87 16.86 -18.33
C ILE A 101 15.24 15.93 -17.29
N ALA A 102 14.41 14.98 -17.72
CA ALA A 102 13.71 14.04 -16.83
C ALA A 102 12.98 14.74 -15.66
N SER A 103 12.39 15.90 -15.93
CA SER A 103 11.48 16.58 -14.99
C SER A 103 10.22 15.75 -14.80
N GLY A 104 9.79 15.07 -15.85
CA GLY A 104 8.73 14.08 -15.86
C GLY A 104 7.34 14.69 -15.97
N SER A 105 6.40 13.87 -16.44
CA SER A 105 5.01 14.25 -16.66
C SER A 105 4.06 13.10 -16.32
N ALA A 106 2.78 13.43 -16.11
CA ALA A 106 1.71 12.46 -16.06
C ALA A 106 0.52 12.91 -16.92
N TYR A 107 -0.22 11.96 -17.47
CA TYR A 107 -1.25 12.23 -18.46
C TYR A 107 -2.59 11.66 -18.00
N VAL A 108 -3.62 12.50 -18.02
CA VAL A 108 -4.98 12.10 -17.68
C VAL A 108 -5.77 11.82 -18.94
N PHE A 109 -6.39 10.65 -18.98
CA PHE A 109 -7.37 10.28 -19.99
C PHE A 109 -8.74 10.08 -19.35
N GLU A 110 -9.78 10.51 -20.05
CA GLU A 110 -11.18 10.38 -19.62
C GLU A 110 -11.97 9.54 -20.61
N LEU A 111 -12.88 8.73 -20.10
CA LEU A 111 -13.77 7.91 -20.91
C LEU A 111 -15.02 8.71 -21.30
N ASN A 112 -15.15 9.01 -22.60
CA ASN A 112 -16.30 9.71 -23.15
C ASN A 112 -16.93 8.88 -24.27
N SER A 113 -18.17 8.44 -24.07
CA SER A 113 -18.92 7.62 -25.05
C SER A 113 -18.15 6.39 -25.56
N GLY A 114 -17.42 5.71 -24.67
CA GLY A 114 -16.63 4.51 -24.99
C GLY A 114 -15.24 4.79 -25.56
N VAL A 115 -14.83 6.05 -25.70
CA VAL A 115 -13.51 6.45 -26.21
C VAL A 115 -12.70 7.10 -25.09
N TRP A 116 -11.44 6.72 -24.95
CA TRP A 116 -10.50 7.36 -24.03
C TRP A 116 -9.80 8.51 -24.75
N SER A 117 -9.83 9.69 -24.16
CA SER A 117 -9.17 10.88 -24.72
C SER A 117 -8.29 11.53 -23.67
N GLN A 118 -7.06 11.90 -24.04
CA GLN A 118 -6.21 12.72 -23.19
C GLN A 118 -6.90 14.07 -22.96
N VAL A 119 -7.12 14.42 -21.70
CA VAL A 119 -7.75 15.71 -21.33
C VAL A 119 -6.74 16.70 -20.79
N GLN A 120 -5.64 16.22 -20.19
CA GLN A 120 -4.64 17.07 -19.57
C GLN A 120 -3.29 16.36 -19.41
N LYS A 121 -2.21 17.13 -19.61
CA LYS A 121 -0.86 16.81 -19.15
C LYS A 121 -0.63 17.51 -17.79
N LEU A 122 -0.16 16.77 -16.81
CA LEU A 122 0.14 17.22 -15.46
C LEU A 122 1.66 17.29 -15.30
N THR A 123 2.13 18.42 -14.78
CA THR A 123 3.53 18.69 -14.45
C THR A 123 3.54 19.36 -13.07
N ALA A 124 4.63 19.17 -12.32
CA ALA A 124 4.78 19.84 -11.04
C ALA A 124 4.93 21.37 -11.21
N ASP A 125 4.28 22.17 -10.38
CA ASP A 125 4.44 23.64 -10.42
C ASP A 125 5.89 24.09 -10.19
N ASP A 126 6.66 23.29 -9.44
CA ASP A 126 8.08 23.46 -9.14
C ASP A 126 8.96 22.45 -9.89
N ALA A 127 8.52 22.03 -11.09
CA ALA A 127 9.26 21.07 -11.93
C ALA A 127 10.74 21.48 -12.10
N SER A 128 11.62 20.49 -11.94
CA SER A 128 13.06 20.63 -12.06
C SER A 128 13.65 19.35 -12.66
N ALA A 129 14.84 19.49 -13.23
CA ALA A 129 15.54 18.38 -13.86
C ALA A 129 15.82 17.23 -12.88
N ASN A 130 15.64 16.00 -13.35
CA ASN A 130 15.84 14.75 -12.62
C ASN A 130 14.93 14.57 -11.39
N ASN A 131 13.78 15.24 -11.33
CA ASN A 131 12.77 14.97 -10.30
C ASN A 131 12.01 13.67 -10.57
N PHE A 132 11.94 13.23 -11.84
CA PHE A 132 11.24 12.03 -12.28
C PHE A 132 9.74 12.03 -11.91
N PHE A 133 9.06 13.16 -12.08
CA PHE A 133 7.61 13.26 -11.84
C PHE A 133 6.85 12.27 -12.74
N GLY A 134 5.89 11.53 -12.18
CA GLY A 134 5.23 10.43 -12.90
C GLY A 134 5.88 9.07 -12.65
N SER A 135 6.83 8.98 -11.71
CA SER A 135 7.49 7.73 -11.33
C SER A 135 6.58 6.70 -10.68
N ALA A 136 5.55 7.20 -10.00
CA ALA A 136 4.44 6.45 -9.48
C ALA A 136 3.19 7.28 -9.71
N VAL A 137 2.08 6.63 -10.02
CA VAL A 137 0.80 7.31 -10.23
C VAL A 137 -0.32 6.54 -9.56
N SER A 138 -1.25 7.24 -8.94
CA SER A 138 -2.46 6.67 -8.38
C SER A 138 -3.62 7.65 -8.56
N VAL A 139 -4.74 7.19 -9.11
CA VAL A 139 -5.93 8.02 -9.30
C VAL A 139 -7.12 7.38 -8.60
N ASP A 140 -7.86 8.18 -7.85
CA ASP A 140 -9.12 7.80 -7.24
C ASP A 140 -10.13 8.96 -7.37
N ASN A 141 -11.20 8.71 -8.12
CA ASN A 141 -12.24 9.69 -8.45
C ASN A 141 -11.63 11.00 -8.99
N ASN A 142 -11.78 12.09 -8.23
CA ASN A 142 -11.38 13.45 -8.58
C ASN A 142 -9.99 13.80 -8.06
N ARG A 143 -9.17 12.81 -7.68
CA ARG A 143 -7.84 13.01 -7.12
C ARG A 143 -6.81 12.14 -7.80
N ALA A 144 -5.69 12.75 -8.16
CA ALA A 144 -4.51 12.10 -8.68
C ALA A 144 -3.33 12.37 -7.74
N MET A 145 -2.52 11.36 -7.51
CA MET A 145 -1.27 11.45 -6.78
C MET A 145 -0.14 10.97 -7.66
N ILE A 146 0.90 11.79 -7.74
CA ILE A 146 2.00 11.58 -8.66
C ILE A 146 3.32 11.71 -7.90
N GLY A 147 4.10 10.65 -7.95
CA GLY A 147 5.41 10.58 -7.32
C GLY A 147 6.48 11.26 -8.15
N ALA A 148 7.42 11.88 -7.46
CA ALA A 148 8.66 12.40 -8.00
C ALA A 148 9.77 12.08 -6.97
N PHE A 149 10.33 10.87 -7.06
CA PHE A 149 11.17 10.33 -5.98
C PHE A 149 12.52 11.05 -5.81
N MET A 150 12.87 12.01 -6.67
CA MET A 150 14.05 12.87 -6.52
C MET A 150 13.70 14.35 -6.38
N ALA A 151 12.41 14.70 -6.27
CA ALA A 151 12.02 16.07 -5.97
C ALA A 151 12.45 16.47 -4.56
N ASP A 152 12.66 17.77 -4.36
CA ASP A 152 12.98 18.31 -3.03
C ASP A 152 11.74 18.22 -2.14
N GLY A 153 11.83 17.41 -1.07
CA GLY A 153 10.82 17.29 -0.02
C GLY A 153 11.23 18.11 1.20
N GLU A 154 11.38 17.43 2.35
CA GLU A 154 11.97 18.04 3.55
C GLU A 154 13.45 18.35 3.32
N SER A 155 14.17 17.41 2.72
CA SER A 155 15.54 17.57 2.23
C SER A 155 15.62 17.58 0.70
N VAL A 156 16.70 18.14 0.16
CA VAL A 156 16.99 18.12 -1.29
C VAL A 156 17.04 16.69 -1.79
N GLY A 157 16.27 16.35 -2.82
CA GLY A 157 16.21 15.01 -3.38
C GLY A 157 15.72 13.91 -2.42
N SER A 158 14.98 14.26 -1.36
CA SER A 158 14.34 13.28 -0.48
C SER A 158 13.11 12.60 -1.11
N GLY A 159 12.53 13.23 -2.13
CA GLY A 159 11.34 12.77 -2.84
C GLY A 159 10.06 13.45 -2.37
N ALA A 160 9.08 13.54 -3.26
CA ALA A 160 7.78 14.12 -2.97
C ALA A 160 6.65 13.41 -3.73
N VAL A 161 5.43 13.62 -3.27
CA VAL A 161 4.19 13.28 -3.98
C VAL A 161 3.38 14.55 -4.20
N TYR A 162 2.92 14.75 -5.42
CA TYR A 162 2.10 15.88 -5.81
C TYR A 162 0.65 15.45 -5.92
N VAL A 163 -0.24 16.24 -5.32
CA VAL A 163 -1.68 15.99 -5.29
C VAL A 163 -2.34 16.92 -6.28
N PHE A 164 -3.08 16.34 -7.21
CA PHE A 164 -3.92 17.06 -8.16
C PHE A 164 -5.38 16.77 -7.86
N ASP A 165 -6.18 17.82 -7.73
CA ASP A 165 -7.63 17.72 -7.57
C ASP A 165 -8.34 18.23 -8.84
N LEU A 166 -9.40 17.55 -9.25
CA LEU A 166 -10.26 17.98 -10.34
C LEU A 166 -11.21 19.08 -9.85
N ILE A 167 -10.93 20.32 -10.20
CA ILE A 167 -11.69 21.51 -9.81
C ILE A 167 -12.34 22.12 -11.05
N ALA A 168 -13.66 22.15 -11.09
CA ALA A 168 -14.44 22.70 -12.19
C ALA A 168 -14.06 22.13 -13.58
N GLY A 169 -13.68 20.85 -13.64
CA GLY A 169 -13.30 20.17 -14.88
C GLY A 169 -11.83 20.36 -15.30
N THR A 170 -10.98 20.90 -14.42
CA THR A 170 -9.54 21.03 -14.66
C THR A 170 -8.75 20.45 -13.50
N TRP A 171 -7.70 19.68 -13.79
CA TRP A 171 -6.82 19.16 -12.75
C TRP A 171 -5.87 20.27 -12.30
N VAL A 172 -5.86 20.53 -11.00
CA VAL A 172 -5.05 21.59 -10.39
C VAL A 172 -4.18 20.97 -9.32
N GLN A 173 -2.88 21.27 -9.31
CA GLN A 173 -2.00 20.90 -8.22
C GLN A 173 -2.48 21.60 -6.95
N SER A 174 -2.99 20.84 -5.99
CA SER A 174 -3.53 21.40 -4.75
C SER A 174 -2.52 21.35 -3.62
N GLN A 175 -1.66 20.32 -3.59
CA GLN A 175 -0.69 20.08 -2.53
C GLN A 175 0.57 19.39 -3.07
N LYS A 176 1.67 19.56 -2.34
CA LYS A 176 2.87 18.74 -2.40
C LYS A 176 3.09 18.17 -1.00
N ILE A 177 3.19 16.85 -0.90
CA ILE A 177 3.42 16.13 0.36
C ILE A 177 4.76 15.38 0.29
N PHE A 178 5.41 15.25 1.44
CA PHE A 178 6.71 14.62 1.61
C PHE A 178 6.80 14.06 3.04
N ALA A 179 7.72 13.12 3.27
CA ALA A 179 7.98 12.59 4.61
C ALA A 179 8.51 13.69 5.53
N SER A 180 7.96 13.77 6.75
CA SER A 180 8.36 14.77 7.75
C SER A 180 9.79 14.60 8.27
N ASP A 181 10.38 13.42 8.07
CA ASP A 181 11.76 13.09 8.38
C ASP A 181 12.57 12.68 7.14
N GLY A 182 12.16 13.13 5.95
CA GLY A 182 12.80 12.79 4.69
C GLY A 182 14.23 13.34 4.57
N GLU A 183 15.18 12.45 4.36
CA GLU A 183 16.59 12.74 4.14
C GLU A 183 16.98 12.60 2.67
N ILE A 184 18.17 13.11 2.32
CA ILE A 184 18.68 13.12 0.95
C ILE A 184 18.76 11.68 0.42
N GLY A 185 18.00 11.37 -0.63
CA GLY A 185 18.06 10.09 -1.31
C GLY A 185 17.11 9.01 -0.79
N ASP A 186 16.24 9.32 0.19
CA ASP A 186 15.26 8.37 0.74
C ASP A 186 14.22 7.90 -0.28
N ARG A 187 14.01 8.70 -1.32
CA ARG A 187 13.13 8.45 -2.47
C ARG A 187 11.66 8.28 -2.11
N PHE A 188 11.17 9.14 -1.22
CA PHE A 188 9.74 9.23 -0.93
C PHE A 188 8.93 9.45 -2.21
N GLY A 189 7.83 8.71 -2.37
CA GLY A 189 6.98 8.79 -3.56
C GLY A 189 7.37 7.83 -4.69
N ASN A 190 8.28 6.89 -4.45
CA ASN A 190 8.62 5.86 -5.45
C ASN A 190 7.46 4.89 -5.75
N ALA A 191 6.56 4.71 -4.78
CA ALA A 191 5.40 3.84 -4.86
C ALA A 191 4.24 4.51 -4.13
N ILE A 192 3.03 4.45 -4.70
CA ILE A 192 1.86 5.15 -4.21
C ILE A 192 0.64 4.26 -4.37
N SER A 193 -0.14 4.09 -3.31
CA SER A 193 -1.47 3.47 -3.37
C SER A 193 -2.49 4.34 -2.66
N LEU A 194 -3.36 4.99 -3.44
CA LEU A 194 -4.44 5.86 -2.99
C LEU A 194 -5.75 5.08 -2.89
N LEU A 195 -6.46 5.23 -1.77
CA LEU A 195 -7.82 4.73 -1.59
C LEU A 195 -8.64 5.71 -0.74
N GLY A 196 -9.55 6.44 -1.38
CA GLY A 196 -10.42 7.42 -0.73
C GLY A 196 -9.64 8.49 0.01
N HIS A 197 -9.71 8.44 1.34
CA HIS A 197 -9.08 9.42 2.24
C HIS A 197 -7.74 8.96 2.80
N GLN A 198 -7.16 7.88 2.27
CA GLN A 198 -5.89 7.32 2.71
C GLN A 198 -4.96 7.11 1.53
N VAL A 199 -3.67 7.38 1.72
CA VAL A 199 -2.63 7.00 0.78
C VAL A 199 -1.47 6.35 1.52
N LEU A 200 -0.99 5.25 0.98
CA LEU A 200 0.25 4.61 1.41
C LEU A 200 1.35 4.95 0.40
N ILE A 201 2.49 5.44 0.90
CA ILE A 201 3.61 5.93 0.08
C ILE A 201 4.90 5.27 0.51
N GLY A 202 5.67 4.74 -0.45
CA GLY A 202 6.98 4.15 -0.22
C GLY A 202 8.11 5.18 -0.15
N SER A 203 9.13 4.88 0.64
CA SER A 203 10.42 5.58 0.70
C SER A 203 11.53 4.54 0.83
N LEU A 204 11.86 3.92 -0.30
CA LEU A 204 12.59 2.65 -0.33
C LEU A 204 14.04 2.70 0.20
N TYR A 205 14.62 3.90 0.33
CA TYR A 205 16.02 4.09 0.74
C TYR A 205 16.17 4.87 2.06
N ASP A 206 15.09 5.02 2.83
CA ASP A 206 15.16 5.60 4.16
C ASP A 206 16.00 4.75 5.15
N ASP A 207 16.82 5.42 5.95
CA ASP A 207 17.88 4.84 6.78
C ASP A 207 17.43 4.57 8.23
N VAL A 208 16.42 3.70 8.43
CA VAL A 208 15.85 3.44 9.78
C VAL A 208 16.72 2.53 10.66
N TYR A 209 17.06 1.32 10.18
CA TYR A 209 17.83 0.31 10.92
C TYR A 209 19.24 0.12 10.32
N GLY A 210 19.74 1.16 9.66
CA GLY A 210 20.97 1.19 8.87
C GLY A 210 20.69 1.62 7.45
N ILE A 211 21.69 1.46 6.57
CA ILE A 211 21.64 1.98 5.18
C ILE A 211 20.52 1.29 4.38
N ASP A 212 19.69 2.08 3.70
CA ASP A 212 18.65 1.67 2.76
C ASP A 212 17.70 0.61 3.33
N THR A 213 17.34 0.70 4.61
CA THR A 213 16.34 -0.23 5.18
C THR A 213 14.97 -0.02 4.51
N GLY A 214 14.63 1.24 4.26
CA GLY A 214 13.37 1.69 3.67
C GLY A 214 12.24 1.82 4.69
N SER A 215 11.25 2.63 4.32
CA SER A 215 10.02 2.90 5.09
C SER A 215 8.81 3.03 4.17
N ALA A 216 7.63 3.02 4.75
CA ALA A 216 6.41 3.50 4.11
C ALA A 216 5.69 4.49 5.02
N TYR A 217 4.86 5.36 4.45
CA TYR A 217 4.15 6.40 5.17
C TYR A 217 2.68 6.35 4.82
N LEU A 218 1.84 6.34 5.85
CA LEU A 218 0.39 6.47 5.70
C LEU A 218 0.03 7.94 5.89
N PHE A 219 -0.59 8.53 4.88
CA PHE A 219 -1.21 9.85 4.99
C PHE A 219 -2.73 9.71 5.00
N GLU A 220 -3.39 10.61 5.72
CA GLU A 220 -4.85 10.69 5.79
C GLU A 220 -5.33 12.09 5.38
N LEU A 221 -6.46 12.14 4.66
CA LEU A 221 -7.09 13.38 4.27
C LEU A 221 -8.07 13.86 5.35
N SER A 222 -7.86 15.06 5.87
CA SER A 222 -8.82 15.75 6.73
C SER A 222 -8.91 17.21 6.32
N ASP A 223 -10.13 17.75 6.23
CA ASP A 223 -10.41 19.14 5.85
C ASP A 223 -9.71 19.57 4.54
N ASN A 224 -9.64 18.64 3.57
CA ASN A 224 -8.92 18.77 2.29
C ASN A 224 -7.40 18.85 2.38
N PHE A 225 -6.79 18.61 3.53
CA PHE A 225 -5.34 18.54 3.72
C PHE A 225 -4.90 17.12 4.02
N TRP A 226 -3.81 16.71 3.38
CA TRP A 226 -3.14 15.45 3.67
C TRP A 226 -2.15 15.67 4.81
N PHE A 227 -2.23 14.85 5.84
CA PHE A 227 -1.28 14.84 6.94
C PHE A 227 -0.69 13.46 7.11
N GLU A 228 0.60 13.41 7.46
CA GLU A 228 1.29 12.17 7.79
C GLU A 228 0.68 11.62 9.08
N LYS A 229 0.09 10.43 9.00
CA LYS A 229 -0.55 9.76 10.13
C LYS A 229 0.43 8.85 10.86
N GLU A 230 1.22 8.11 10.09
CA GLU A 230 2.11 7.08 10.62
C GLU A 230 3.25 6.80 9.64
N LYS A 231 4.48 6.77 10.16
CA LYS A 231 5.62 6.11 9.51
C LYS A 231 5.63 4.64 9.89
N ILE A 232 5.59 3.78 8.87
CA ILE A 232 5.53 2.33 8.98
C ILE A 232 6.91 1.77 8.64
N ILE A 233 7.49 1.04 9.58
CA ILE A 233 8.82 0.43 9.46
C ILE A 233 8.73 -1.08 9.71
N PRO A 234 9.56 -1.90 9.05
CA PRO A 234 9.57 -3.34 9.26
C PRO A 234 10.08 -3.67 10.68
N ALA A 235 9.38 -4.54 11.40
CA ALA A 235 9.73 -4.91 12.78
C ALA A 235 11.06 -5.67 12.89
N ASP A 236 11.46 -6.32 11.81
CA ASP A 236 12.69 -7.08 11.61
C ASP A 236 13.63 -6.40 10.59
N GLY A 237 13.45 -5.09 10.39
CA GLY A 237 14.23 -4.30 9.43
C GLY A 237 15.74 -4.46 9.57
N MET A 238 16.40 -4.63 8.43
CA MET A 238 17.85 -4.68 8.31
C MET A 238 18.31 -3.72 7.23
N SER A 239 19.61 -3.43 7.18
CA SER A 239 20.18 -2.61 6.09
C SER A 239 19.93 -3.28 4.74
N ARG A 240 19.57 -2.48 3.73
CA ARG A 240 19.32 -2.88 2.34
C ARG A 240 18.19 -3.89 2.15
N THR A 241 17.23 -3.92 3.07
CA THR A 241 15.97 -4.67 2.89
C THR A 241 15.05 -3.99 1.86
N ILE A 242 15.18 -2.65 1.72
CA ILE A 242 14.44 -1.82 0.74
C ILE A 242 12.92 -1.97 0.93
N TYR A 243 12.49 -1.86 2.19
CA TYR A 243 11.09 -1.81 2.57
C TYR A 243 10.40 -0.58 1.98
N GLY A 244 9.16 -0.72 1.50
CA GLY A 244 8.49 0.37 0.80
C GLY A 244 8.82 0.44 -0.70
N SER A 245 9.51 -0.56 -1.26
CA SER A 245 9.80 -0.60 -2.70
C SER A 245 8.53 -0.59 -3.56
N ASP A 246 7.46 -1.20 -3.05
CA ASP A 246 6.13 -1.21 -3.64
C ASP A 246 5.09 -1.29 -2.52
N VAL A 247 3.90 -0.73 -2.78
CA VAL A 247 2.85 -0.59 -1.77
C VAL A 247 1.48 -0.85 -2.38
N SER A 248 0.58 -1.46 -1.62
CA SER A 248 -0.80 -1.70 -2.02
C SER A 248 -1.75 -1.45 -0.85
N LEU A 249 -2.81 -0.69 -1.11
CA LEU A 249 -3.85 -0.38 -0.16
C LEU A 249 -5.20 -0.95 -0.64
N SER A 250 -5.93 -1.55 0.28
CA SER A 250 -7.30 -2.00 0.12
C SER A 250 -8.13 -1.54 1.30
N ALA A 251 -9.45 -1.73 1.24
CA ALA A 251 -10.34 -1.36 2.35
C ALA A 251 -10.04 -2.09 3.67
N GLU A 252 -9.39 -3.26 3.61
CA GLU A 252 -9.14 -4.12 4.77
C GLU A 252 -7.65 -4.24 5.12
N GLN A 253 -6.75 -4.04 4.14
CA GLN A 253 -5.34 -4.36 4.29
C GLN A 253 -4.44 -3.37 3.57
N ALA A 254 -3.27 -3.11 4.16
CA ALA A 254 -2.11 -2.54 3.50
C ALA A 254 -1.04 -3.62 3.32
N MET A 255 -0.35 -3.59 2.19
CA MET A 255 0.79 -4.46 1.89
C MET A 255 1.99 -3.63 1.48
N ILE A 256 3.18 -3.99 1.99
CA ILE A 256 4.42 -3.28 1.71
C ILE A 256 5.52 -4.28 1.36
N GLY A 257 6.16 -4.08 0.21
CA GLY A 257 7.22 -4.94 -0.32
C GLY A 257 8.60 -4.59 0.23
N ALA A 258 9.43 -5.62 0.39
CA ALA A 258 10.83 -5.55 0.80
C ALA A 258 11.63 -6.62 0.03
N PRO A 259 11.96 -6.38 -1.25
CA PRO A 259 12.42 -7.41 -2.18
C PRO A 259 13.81 -7.99 -1.84
N PHE A 260 14.57 -7.28 -1.00
CA PHE A 260 15.92 -7.70 -0.60
C PHE A 260 15.98 -8.17 0.86
N ASP A 261 14.81 -8.37 1.49
CA ASP A 261 14.76 -9.05 2.78
C ASP A 261 15.35 -10.47 2.70
N ASN A 262 16.03 -10.87 3.78
CA ASN A 262 16.84 -12.07 3.83
C ASN A 262 16.28 -13.18 4.74
N GLU A 263 15.04 -13.06 5.23
CA GLU A 263 14.48 -14.00 6.22
C GLU A 263 14.59 -15.48 5.78
N ARG A 264 14.43 -15.75 4.47
CA ARG A 264 14.44 -17.12 3.90
C ARG A 264 15.62 -17.40 2.97
N GLY A 265 16.63 -16.54 2.96
CA GLY A 265 17.81 -16.65 2.10
C GLY A 265 18.19 -15.31 1.48
N ALA A 266 19.34 -15.28 0.79
CA ALA A 266 19.85 -14.05 0.20
C ALA A 266 18.84 -13.44 -0.81
N ASN A 267 18.39 -12.22 -0.54
CA ASN A 267 17.39 -11.48 -1.30
C ASN A 267 16.13 -12.30 -1.60
N SER A 268 15.67 -13.09 -0.62
CA SER A 268 14.45 -13.89 -0.77
C SER A 268 13.19 -13.02 -0.87
N GLY A 269 13.27 -11.79 -0.36
CA GLY A 269 12.19 -10.83 -0.33
C GLY A 269 11.10 -11.19 0.68
N SER A 270 10.42 -10.15 1.15
CA SER A 270 9.30 -10.24 2.08
C SER A 270 8.19 -9.27 1.68
N VAL A 271 6.95 -9.61 2.02
CA VAL A 271 5.79 -8.71 1.93
C VAL A 271 5.17 -8.63 3.31
N TYR A 272 5.07 -7.42 3.83
CA TYR A 272 4.51 -7.13 5.13
C TYR A 272 3.05 -6.73 4.96
N MET A 273 2.15 -7.38 5.70
CA MET A 273 0.71 -7.17 5.59
C MET A 273 0.18 -6.60 6.90
N PHE A 274 -0.59 -5.53 6.80
CA PHE A 274 -1.16 -4.80 7.92
C PHE A 274 -2.68 -4.81 7.78
N ASP A 275 -3.38 -5.36 8.75
CA ASP A 275 -4.84 -5.32 8.78
C ASP A 275 -5.31 -3.98 9.34
N VAL A 276 -6.20 -3.31 8.61
CA VAL A 276 -6.94 -2.18 9.13
C VAL A 276 -7.86 -2.73 10.22
N ARG A 277 -7.40 -2.69 11.48
CA ARG A 277 -8.25 -3.03 12.61
C ARG A 277 -9.30 -1.94 12.78
N GLY A 278 -10.36 -2.02 11.99
CA GLY A 278 -11.62 -1.39 12.32
C GLY A 278 -11.99 -1.91 13.71
N PHE A 279 -12.25 -0.99 14.64
CA PHE A 279 -12.93 -1.34 15.88
C PHE A 279 -14.28 -1.95 15.48
N ILE A 280 -14.33 -3.27 15.31
CA ILE A 280 -15.53 -4.02 15.57
C ILE A 280 -15.68 -3.91 17.09
N LEU A 281 -16.34 -2.84 17.53
CA LEU A 281 -17.18 -2.91 18.72
C LEU A 281 -18.11 -4.07 18.44
N ALA A 282 -17.70 -5.26 18.86
CA ALA A 282 -18.60 -6.36 19.03
C ALA A 282 -19.64 -5.84 20.02
N LEU A 283 -20.75 -5.33 19.50
CA LEU A 283 -22.01 -5.30 20.21
C LEU A 283 -22.32 -6.77 20.49
N VAL A 284 -21.70 -7.30 21.54
CA VAL A 284 -22.25 -8.45 22.23
C VAL A 284 -23.65 -8.01 22.61
N PRO A 285 -24.72 -8.62 22.08
CA PRO A 285 -26.05 -8.30 22.52
C PRO A 285 -26.04 -8.55 24.02
N SER A 286 -26.31 -7.50 24.78
CA SER A 286 -26.41 -7.53 26.23
C SER A 286 -27.20 -8.76 26.63
N TYR A 287 -26.53 -9.76 27.19
CA TYR A 287 -27.22 -10.82 27.91
C TYR A 287 -28.06 -10.10 28.97
N SER A 288 -29.38 -10.29 28.91
CA SER A 288 -30.27 -9.76 29.93
C SER A 288 -29.74 -10.14 31.31
N VAL A 289 -29.88 -9.24 32.28
CA VAL A 289 -29.42 -9.39 33.66
C VAL A 289 -29.86 -10.72 34.32
N ALA A 290 -30.82 -11.44 33.72
CA ALA A 290 -31.23 -12.79 34.11
C ALA A 290 -30.13 -13.87 33.95
N SER A 291 -29.18 -13.75 33.00
CA SER A 291 -28.12 -14.76 32.81
C SER A 291 -26.90 -14.55 33.72
N LEU A 292 -26.80 -13.42 34.42
CA LEU A 292 -25.71 -13.17 35.39
C LEU A 292 -26.04 -13.68 36.80
N CYS A 293 -27.29 -14.04 37.08
CA CYS A 293 -27.71 -14.55 38.39
C CYS A 293 -27.35 -16.03 38.64
N LEU A 294 -26.95 -16.82 37.62
CA LEU A 294 -26.58 -18.22 37.85
C LEU A 294 -25.12 -18.43 38.26
N LEU A 295 -24.24 -17.44 38.06
CA LEU A 295 -22.81 -17.55 38.39
C LEU A 295 -22.46 -17.00 39.79
N ILE A 296 -23.36 -16.24 40.42
CA ILE A 296 -23.15 -15.69 41.78
C ILE A 296 -23.77 -16.58 42.87
N PHE A 297 -24.77 -17.42 42.54
CA PHE A 297 -25.34 -18.39 43.50
C PHE A 297 -24.42 -19.59 43.80
N PHE A 298 -23.42 -19.87 42.97
CA PHE A 298 -22.43 -20.92 43.23
C PHE A 298 -21.19 -20.46 44.03
N LEU A 299 -21.01 -19.15 44.25
CA LEU A 299 -19.84 -18.60 44.96
C LEU A 299 -20.15 -17.96 46.33
N LEU A 300 -21.42 -17.86 46.74
CA LEU A 300 -21.82 -17.32 48.04
C LEU A 300 -22.65 -18.29 48.93
N GLY A 301 -22.83 -19.54 48.50
CA GLY A 301 -23.51 -20.58 49.30
C GLY A 301 -22.62 -21.33 50.31
N ALA A 302 -21.31 -21.07 50.35
CA ALA A 302 -20.36 -21.83 51.17
C ALA A 302 -19.93 -21.15 52.48
N VAL A 303 -20.53 -20.01 52.84
CA VAL A 303 -20.10 -19.24 54.03
C VAL A 303 -21.32 -18.83 54.85
N PHE A 304 -21.44 -19.45 56.03
CA PHE A 304 -22.42 -19.25 57.13
C PHE A 304 -23.74 -20.04 57.11
N LEU A 305 -23.68 -21.26 57.64
CA LEU A 305 -24.60 -21.68 58.72
C LEU A 305 -23.84 -22.54 59.73
N ILE A 306 -23.51 -21.90 60.86
CA ILE A 306 -22.84 -22.46 62.04
C ILE A 306 -23.92 -23.02 62.97
N ARG A 307 -23.73 -24.22 63.58
CA ARG A 307 -23.72 -24.45 65.05
C ARG A 307 -23.65 -25.94 65.48
N PRO A 308 -23.24 -26.23 66.75
CA PRO A 308 -22.57 -27.46 67.17
C PRO A 308 -23.44 -28.41 68.01
N LEU A 309 -23.04 -29.69 68.16
CA LEU A 309 -22.85 -30.44 69.43
C LEU A 309 -22.87 -31.99 69.30
N LYS A 310 -21.90 -32.60 69.99
CA LYS A 310 -21.91 -33.89 70.76
C LYS A 310 -21.89 -35.28 70.07
N HIS A 311 -20.70 -35.89 70.18
CA HIS A 311 -20.35 -37.15 70.91
C HIS A 311 -20.67 -38.57 70.37
N ARG A 312 -19.63 -39.43 70.52
CA ARG A 312 -19.51 -40.93 70.45
C ARG A 312 -19.19 -41.48 69.05
N SER A 313 -18.32 -42.48 68.84
CA SER A 313 -17.38 -43.28 69.64
C SER A 313 -16.65 -44.28 68.72
N GLN A 314 -15.41 -44.67 69.07
CA GLN A 314 -14.69 -45.90 68.62
C GLN A 314 -14.22 -45.88 67.14
N GLN A 315 -13.09 -46.43 66.68
CA GLN A 315 -12.09 -47.36 67.22
C GLN A 315 -10.82 -47.30 66.31
N LYS A 316 -9.63 -47.49 66.91
CA LYS A 316 -8.39 -48.19 66.43
C LYS A 316 -8.11 -48.22 64.90
N HIS A 317 -6.92 -47.91 64.39
CA HIS A 317 -5.66 -48.61 64.67
C HIS A 317 -4.49 -47.95 63.89
N ARG A 318 -3.31 -47.86 64.56
CA ARG A 318 -1.92 -48.11 64.06
C ARG A 318 -1.40 -47.31 62.84
N LEU A 319 -0.14 -46.92 62.74
CA LEU A 319 1.03 -46.69 63.62
C LEU A 319 2.16 -46.26 62.67
N ARG A 320 3.18 -45.58 63.23
CA ARG A 320 4.52 -45.26 62.70
C ARG A 320 4.66 -43.99 61.84
N ARG A 321 5.71 -43.17 61.96
CA ARG A 321 6.69 -42.78 63.01
C ARG A 321 7.53 -41.66 62.33
N TYR A 322 7.60 -40.49 62.95
CA TYR A 322 8.64 -39.43 62.77
C TYR A 322 10.07 -39.99 63.09
N PRO A 323 11.23 -39.29 62.88
CA PRO A 323 11.40 -37.81 62.99
C PRO A 323 12.52 -37.05 62.19
N LYS A 324 12.30 -35.72 62.09
CA LYS A 324 13.19 -34.55 62.37
C LYS A 324 14.59 -34.34 61.71
N ARG A 325 14.70 -33.19 60.99
CA ARG A 325 15.61 -31.99 61.15
C ARG A 325 17.15 -32.17 61.08
N PRO A 326 17.98 -31.09 61.00
CA PRO A 326 17.82 -29.71 60.48
C PRO A 326 19.02 -29.17 59.61
N VAL A 327 18.85 -27.92 59.18
CA VAL A 327 19.77 -26.90 58.62
C VAL A 327 21.08 -26.66 59.39
N LEU A 328 22.18 -26.33 58.66
CA LEU A 328 23.34 -25.46 59.02
C LEU A 328 23.92 -24.86 57.71
N ARG A 329 23.77 -23.55 57.40
CA ARG A 329 24.73 -22.42 57.54
C ARG A 329 26.22 -22.66 57.20
N GLY A 330 26.67 -22.03 56.10
CA GLY A 330 27.74 -21.03 55.99
C GLY A 330 29.20 -21.39 56.36
N GLN A 331 30.06 -21.44 55.34
CA GLN A 331 31.16 -20.51 55.08
C GLN A 331 31.58 -20.64 53.62
#